data_AF-A0A8J8B0B2-F1
#
_entry.id   AF-A0A8J8B0B2-F1
#
_cell.length_a   1.000
_cell.length_b   1.000
_cell.length_c   1.000
_cell.angle_alpha   90.00
_cell.angle_beta   90.00
_cell.angle_gamma   90.00
#
_symmetry.space_group_name_H-M   'P 1'
#
loop_
_entity.id
_entity.type
_entity.pdbx_description
1 polymer ?
#
loop_
_entity_poly.entity_id
_entity_poly.type
_entity_poly.pdbx_seq_one_letter_code
_entity_poly.pdbx_strand_id
1 'polypeptide(L)'
;MNESNWSELELRADAATKLPSFPINLADVRNNVELLLTQVGRYGFFNEYTDHSFRHVESMIKTAEWLIPADSKDQLSAGECLLLVLGIYFHDVGMLISRHEYNRRNDNVDFTKFRNEPIISANQLDEFRARLNQLPDEEAERIWFQEYVRYSHGRRIRSWIEGLPTDAGDESGEIRQLVSSLFAKFDPALKRDLALLCESHTRDDLADVQRYKVSQPYGSSEEETVNLQYLAAGLRT
;
A
#
# COMPACT_ATOMS: atom_id res chain seq x y z
N MET A 1 -12.78 -29.22 -5.29
CA MET A 1 -12.56 -28.19 -6.33
C MET A 1 -12.93 -26.88 -5.67
N ASN A 2 -11.95 -26.09 -5.23
CA ASN A 2 -12.24 -24.76 -4.69
C ASN A 2 -12.60 -23.89 -5.88
N GLU A 3 -13.86 -23.45 -5.95
CA GLU A 3 -14.20 -22.28 -6.74
C GLU A 3 -13.30 -21.14 -6.25
N SER A 4 -12.57 -20.53 -7.16
CA SER A 4 -11.71 -19.39 -6.84
C SER A 4 -12.60 -18.28 -6.32
N ASN A 5 -12.44 -17.90 -5.05
CA ASN A 5 -13.27 -16.89 -4.37
C ASN A 5 -12.86 -15.46 -4.79
N TRP A 6 -12.63 -15.26 -6.09
CA TRP A 6 -12.18 -14.00 -6.67
C TRP A 6 -13.38 -13.13 -6.99
N SER A 7 -13.24 -11.84 -6.74
CA SER A 7 -14.20 -10.82 -7.12
C SER A 7 -14.23 -10.62 -8.65
N GLU A 8 -15.23 -9.90 -9.14
CA GLU A 8 -15.33 -9.53 -10.55
C GLU A 8 -14.12 -8.68 -10.99
N LEU A 9 -13.71 -7.70 -10.16
CA LEU A 9 -12.50 -6.91 -10.39
C LEU A 9 -11.24 -7.78 -10.41
N GLU A 10 -11.09 -8.73 -9.48
CA GLU A 10 -9.94 -9.66 -9.46
C GLU A 10 -9.89 -10.53 -10.73
N LEU A 11 -11.04 -11.02 -11.22
CA LEU A 11 -11.10 -11.82 -12.44
C LEU A 11 -10.68 -11.02 -13.68
N ARG A 12 -11.09 -9.75 -13.77
CA ARG A 12 -10.68 -8.85 -14.87
C ARG A 12 -9.22 -8.46 -14.77
N ALA A 13 -8.72 -8.25 -13.55
CA ALA A 13 -7.30 -8.07 -13.29
C ALA A 13 -6.49 -9.31 -13.73
N ASP A 14 -6.99 -10.53 -13.52
CA ASP A 14 -6.32 -11.75 -14.01
C ASP A 14 -6.23 -11.78 -15.53
N ALA A 15 -7.30 -11.37 -16.21
CA ALA A 15 -7.33 -11.32 -17.67
C ALA A 15 -6.25 -10.36 -18.21
N ALA A 16 -6.01 -9.24 -17.51
CA ALA A 16 -4.95 -8.30 -17.87
C ALA A 16 -3.55 -8.94 -17.85
N THR A 17 -3.31 -9.96 -17.01
CA THR A 17 -2.01 -10.66 -16.93
C THR A 17 -1.64 -11.40 -18.22
N LYS A 18 -2.59 -11.56 -19.15
CA LYS A 18 -2.33 -12.16 -20.48
C LYS A 18 -1.84 -11.13 -21.50
N LEU A 19 -1.90 -9.84 -21.18
CA LEU A 19 -1.44 -8.76 -22.03
C LEU A 19 0.10 -8.62 -21.93
N PRO A 20 0.80 -8.31 -23.04
CA PRO A 20 2.26 -8.20 -23.06
C PRO A 20 2.84 -7.25 -22.02
N SER A 21 2.16 -6.13 -21.75
CA SER A 21 2.65 -5.11 -20.82
C SER A 21 2.47 -5.45 -19.34
N PHE A 22 1.77 -6.54 -18.99
CA PHE A 22 1.46 -6.91 -17.61
C PHE A 22 1.92 -8.34 -17.23
N PRO A 23 3.23 -8.65 -17.31
CA PRO A 23 3.76 -10.00 -17.10
C PRO A 23 3.86 -10.38 -15.61
N ILE A 24 2.71 -10.51 -14.92
CA ILE A 24 2.61 -10.85 -13.49
C ILE A 24 1.71 -12.07 -13.25
N ASN A 25 1.98 -12.80 -12.16
CA ASN A 25 1.06 -13.84 -11.69
C ASN A 25 0.23 -13.29 -10.54
N LEU A 26 -1.01 -12.90 -10.82
CA LEU A 26 -1.88 -12.26 -9.83
C LEU A 26 -2.23 -13.19 -8.66
N ALA A 27 -2.35 -14.50 -8.89
CA ALA A 27 -2.60 -15.47 -7.84
C ALA A 27 -1.40 -15.58 -6.87
N ASP A 28 -0.17 -15.63 -7.40
CA ASP A 28 1.03 -15.64 -6.56
C ASP A 28 1.14 -14.34 -5.76
N VAL A 29 0.85 -13.20 -6.39
CA VAL A 29 0.84 -11.90 -5.71
C VAL A 29 -0.17 -11.88 -4.57
N ARG A 30 -1.42 -12.29 -4.82
CA ARG A 30 -2.49 -12.36 -3.82
C ARG A 30 -2.05 -13.19 -2.62
N ASN A 31 -1.51 -14.39 -2.86
CA ASN A 31 -1.04 -15.29 -1.81
C ASN A 31 0.12 -14.68 -1.01
N ASN A 32 1.06 -14.01 -1.67
CA ASN A 32 2.18 -13.34 -0.97
C ASN A 32 1.69 -12.15 -0.13
N VAL A 33 0.75 -11.36 -0.62
CA VAL A 33 0.16 -10.25 0.12
C VAL A 33 -0.62 -10.76 1.33
N GLU A 34 -1.42 -11.81 1.18
CA GLU A 34 -2.12 -12.44 2.29
C GLU A 34 -1.13 -12.92 3.37
N LEU A 35 -0.08 -13.63 2.97
CA LEU A 35 0.98 -14.07 3.88
C LEU A 35 1.68 -12.89 4.57
N LEU A 36 1.99 -11.83 3.83
CA LEU A 36 2.59 -10.62 4.37
C LEU A 36 1.70 -9.96 5.42
N LEU A 37 0.42 -9.74 5.10
CA LEU A 37 -0.53 -9.09 6.00
C LEU A 37 -0.84 -9.96 7.23
N THR A 38 -0.74 -11.29 7.16
CA THR A 38 -0.79 -12.13 8.38
C THR A 38 0.37 -11.88 9.35
N GLN A 39 1.47 -11.27 8.89
CA GLN A 39 2.58 -10.87 9.77
C GLN A 39 2.30 -9.55 10.49
N VAL A 40 1.35 -8.73 10.01
CA VAL A 40 0.88 -7.54 10.73
C VAL A 40 0.28 -8.00 12.07
N GLY A 41 0.81 -7.49 13.18
CA GLY A 41 0.39 -7.88 14.53
C GLY A 41 1.02 -9.15 15.11
N ARG A 42 1.67 -10.02 14.32
CA ARG A 42 2.24 -11.30 14.81
C ARG A 42 3.26 -11.14 15.94
N TYR A 43 3.98 -10.03 15.96
CA TYR A 43 4.98 -9.72 16.99
C TYR A 43 4.49 -8.75 18.06
N GLY A 44 3.20 -8.42 18.06
CA GLY A 44 2.62 -7.47 19.03
C GLY A 44 3.15 -6.04 18.88
N PHE A 45 3.82 -5.71 17.77
CA PHE A 45 4.25 -4.34 17.48
C PHE A 45 3.08 -3.41 17.21
N PHE A 46 1.99 -3.96 16.70
CA PHE A 46 0.72 -3.30 16.47
C PHE A 46 -0.34 -3.89 17.40
N ASN A 47 -0.82 -3.10 18.35
CA ASN A 47 -2.07 -3.35 19.08
C ASN A 47 -3.13 -2.45 18.42
N GLU A 48 -3.77 -2.93 17.36
CA GLU A 48 -4.64 -2.11 16.51
C GLU A 48 -6.09 -2.07 17.01
N TYR A 49 -6.73 -0.92 16.82
CA TYR A 49 -8.20 -0.76 16.90
C TYR A 49 -8.88 -1.03 15.53
N THR A 50 -8.11 -1.13 14.44
CA THR A 50 -8.57 -1.34 13.05
C THR A 50 -7.96 -2.60 12.44
N ASP A 51 -8.71 -3.31 11.60
CA ASP A 51 -8.26 -4.54 10.93
C ASP A 51 -7.45 -4.18 9.67
N HIS A 52 -6.17 -4.56 9.61
CA HIS A 52 -5.34 -4.45 8.40
C HIS A 52 -4.96 -5.84 7.85
N SER A 53 -5.75 -6.87 8.17
CA SER A 53 -5.59 -8.20 7.62
C SER A 53 -6.02 -8.24 6.16
N PHE A 54 -5.81 -9.38 5.50
CA PHE A 54 -6.30 -9.59 4.14
C PHE A 54 -7.84 -9.47 4.02
N ARG A 55 -8.59 -9.58 5.14
CA ARG A 55 -10.03 -9.31 5.13
C ARG A 55 -10.37 -7.84 4.86
N HIS A 56 -9.54 -6.91 5.30
CA HIS A 56 -9.66 -5.48 4.98
C HIS A 56 -9.47 -5.26 3.47
N VAL A 57 -8.45 -5.90 2.88
CA VAL A 57 -8.24 -5.91 1.43
C VAL A 57 -9.46 -6.44 0.68
N GLU A 58 -10.01 -7.60 1.09
CA GLU A 58 -11.24 -8.14 0.50
C GLU A 58 -12.45 -7.20 0.65
N SER A 59 -12.55 -6.51 1.78
CA SER A 59 -13.60 -5.51 2.00
C SER A 59 -13.43 -4.31 1.07
N MET A 60 -12.21 -3.82 0.86
CA MET A 60 -11.93 -2.71 -0.05
C MET A 60 -12.24 -3.05 -1.50
N ILE A 61 -11.95 -4.28 -1.94
CA ILE A 61 -12.34 -4.74 -3.29
C ILE A 61 -13.86 -4.70 -3.45
N LYS A 62 -14.60 -5.19 -2.45
CA LYS A 62 -16.08 -5.12 -2.45
C LYS A 62 -16.59 -3.68 -2.44
N THR A 63 -15.94 -2.79 -1.69
CA THR A 63 -16.27 -1.35 -1.69
C THR A 63 -16.01 -0.75 -3.07
N ALA A 64 -14.89 -1.05 -3.72
CA ALA A 64 -14.60 -0.58 -5.07
C ALA A 64 -15.64 -1.11 -6.08
N GLU A 65 -16.03 -2.38 -5.99
CA GLU A 65 -17.09 -2.96 -6.83
C GLU A 65 -18.46 -2.31 -6.58
N TRP A 66 -18.74 -1.88 -5.37
CA TRP A 66 -19.98 -1.20 -5.03
C TRP A 66 -19.96 0.27 -5.48
N LEU A 67 -18.82 0.95 -5.32
CA LEU A 67 -18.66 2.36 -5.63
C LEU A 67 -18.64 2.63 -7.14
N ILE A 68 -18.01 1.75 -7.92
CA ILE A 68 -17.91 1.89 -9.38
C ILE A 68 -19.22 1.38 -10.00
N PRO A 69 -20.05 2.26 -10.61
CA PRO A 69 -21.31 1.84 -11.21
C PRO A 69 -21.10 0.87 -12.39
N ALA A 70 -22.09 0.03 -12.70
CA ALA A 70 -22.00 -0.96 -13.79
C ALA A 70 -21.56 -0.32 -15.13
N ASP A 71 -22.20 0.80 -15.53
CA ASP A 71 -21.87 1.52 -16.77
C ASP A 71 -20.41 2.02 -16.80
N SER A 72 -19.82 2.30 -15.63
CA SER A 72 -18.40 2.68 -15.52
C SER A 72 -17.49 1.46 -15.47
N LYS A 73 -17.91 0.36 -14.82
CA LYS A 73 -17.15 -0.90 -14.83
C LYS A 73 -16.96 -1.40 -16.25
N ASP A 74 -17.97 -1.33 -17.11
CA ASP A 74 -17.89 -1.79 -18.50
C ASP A 74 -16.90 -0.98 -19.34
N GLN A 75 -16.52 0.22 -18.88
CA GLN A 75 -15.54 1.09 -19.54
C GLN A 75 -14.12 0.94 -18.98
N LEU A 76 -13.95 0.25 -17.84
CA LEU A 76 -12.61 0.04 -17.30
C LEU A 76 -11.80 -0.89 -18.19
N SER A 77 -10.58 -0.49 -18.50
CA SER A 77 -9.64 -1.39 -19.17
C SER A 77 -9.23 -2.53 -18.23
N ALA A 78 -8.79 -3.66 -18.79
CA ALA A 78 -8.22 -4.74 -18.01
C ALA A 78 -7.00 -4.25 -17.20
N GLY A 79 -6.17 -3.38 -17.79
CA GLY A 79 -5.08 -2.70 -17.11
C GLY A 79 -5.54 -1.86 -15.91
N GLU A 80 -6.64 -1.12 -16.03
CA GLU A 80 -7.22 -0.36 -14.91
C GLU A 80 -7.67 -1.28 -13.78
N CYS A 81 -8.33 -2.39 -14.10
CA CYS A 81 -8.72 -3.39 -13.11
C CYS A 81 -7.48 -3.98 -12.41
N LEU A 82 -6.43 -4.29 -13.16
CA LEU A 82 -5.18 -4.82 -12.60
C LEU A 82 -4.50 -3.82 -11.66
N LEU A 83 -4.30 -2.57 -12.08
CA LEU A 83 -3.64 -1.57 -11.24
C LEU A 83 -4.50 -1.20 -10.03
N LEU A 84 -5.83 -1.20 -10.14
CA LEU A 84 -6.72 -1.00 -9.01
C LEU A 84 -6.58 -2.12 -7.98
N VAL A 85 -6.66 -3.39 -8.42
CA VAL A 85 -6.53 -4.55 -7.54
C VAL A 85 -5.16 -4.59 -6.87
N LEU A 86 -4.08 -4.34 -7.62
CA LEU A 86 -2.73 -4.25 -7.06
C LEU A 86 -2.60 -3.06 -6.09
N GLY A 87 -3.19 -1.91 -6.41
CA GLY A 87 -3.25 -0.76 -5.51
C GLY A 87 -3.90 -1.12 -4.17
N ILE A 88 -5.07 -1.78 -4.22
CA ILE A 88 -5.80 -2.23 -3.03
C ILE A 88 -5.00 -3.29 -2.25
N TYR A 89 -4.38 -4.25 -2.93
CA TYR A 89 -3.56 -5.28 -2.26
C TYR A 89 -2.40 -4.70 -1.46
N PHE A 90 -1.75 -3.67 -2.00
CA PHE A 90 -0.48 -3.18 -1.44
C PHE A 90 -0.61 -1.91 -0.61
N HIS A 91 -1.72 -1.17 -0.64
CA HIS A 91 -1.83 0.16 0.01
C HIS A 91 -1.30 0.16 1.46
N ASP A 92 -1.71 -0.81 2.27
CA ASP A 92 -1.30 -0.93 3.68
C ASP A 92 -0.08 -1.84 3.91
N VAL A 93 0.49 -2.48 2.89
CA VAL A 93 1.68 -3.34 3.08
C VAL A 93 2.84 -2.55 3.68
N GLY A 94 2.91 -1.24 3.42
CA GLY A 94 3.85 -0.31 4.04
C GLY A 94 3.76 -0.21 5.57
N MET A 95 2.77 -0.83 6.22
CA MET A 95 2.62 -0.92 7.67
C MET A 95 3.45 -2.04 8.31
N LEU A 96 4.02 -2.96 7.51
CA LEU A 96 4.83 -4.05 8.05
C LEU A 96 6.03 -3.54 8.84
N ILE A 97 6.34 -4.20 9.96
CA ILE A 97 7.49 -3.90 10.81
C ILE A 97 8.25 -5.19 11.06
N SER A 98 9.55 -5.19 10.76
CA SER A 98 10.42 -6.30 11.13
C SER A 98 10.89 -6.14 12.59
N ARG A 99 11.25 -7.25 13.26
CA ARG A 99 11.88 -7.16 14.59
C ARG A 99 13.20 -6.39 14.54
N HIS A 100 13.94 -6.56 13.45
CA HIS A 100 15.20 -5.86 13.24
C HIS A 100 14.98 -4.34 13.19
N GLU A 101 14.03 -3.90 12.39
CA GLU A 101 13.63 -2.50 12.26
C GLU A 101 13.16 -1.92 13.60
N TYR A 102 12.25 -2.60 14.30
CA TYR A 102 11.78 -2.11 15.58
C TYR A 102 12.91 -1.98 16.60
N ASN A 103 13.80 -2.98 16.71
CA ASN A 103 14.90 -2.95 17.67
C ASN A 103 15.91 -1.84 17.37
N ARG A 104 16.03 -1.43 16.10
CA ARG A 104 16.92 -0.36 15.64
C ARG A 104 16.22 0.97 15.42
N ARG A 105 14.94 1.12 15.78
CA ARG A 105 14.14 2.33 15.54
C ARG A 105 14.82 3.63 15.98
N ASN A 106 15.56 3.61 17.09
CA ASN A 106 16.25 4.80 17.61
C ASN A 106 17.47 5.22 16.78
N ASP A 107 17.97 4.36 15.89
CA ASP A 107 18.99 4.71 14.90
C ASP A 107 18.35 5.41 13.68
N ASN A 108 17.03 5.30 13.51
CA ASN A 108 16.31 5.89 12.39
C ASN A 108 16.12 7.40 12.61
N VAL A 109 16.79 8.19 11.77
CA VAL A 109 16.76 9.65 11.82
C VAL A 109 15.36 10.21 11.57
N ASP A 110 14.58 9.59 10.68
CA ASP A 110 13.23 10.03 10.37
C ASP A 110 12.26 9.73 11.52
N PHE A 111 12.41 8.59 12.20
CA PHE A 111 11.65 8.31 13.43
C PHE A 111 11.99 9.31 14.54
N THR A 112 13.28 9.60 14.73
CA THR A 112 13.72 10.57 15.74
C THR A 112 13.16 11.97 15.46
N LYS A 113 13.18 12.40 14.19
CA LYS A 113 12.54 13.66 13.76
C LYS A 113 11.04 13.64 14.02
N PHE A 114 10.34 12.58 13.62
CA PHE A 114 8.90 12.44 13.84
C PHE A 114 8.54 12.49 15.33
N ARG A 115 9.34 11.89 16.21
CA ARG A 115 9.10 11.92 17.66
C ARG A 115 9.20 13.34 18.24
N ASN A 116 10.15 14.13 17.74
CA ASN A 116 10.37 15.50 18.20
C ASN A 116 9.33 16.47 17.61
N GLU A 117 8.98 16.29 16.34
CA GLU A 117 8.08 17.13 15.56
C GLU A 117 7.02 16.27 14.85
N PRO A 118 6.09 15.66 15.60
CA PRO A 118 5.10 14.77 15.03
C PRO A 118 4.09 15.53 14.18
N ILE A 119 3.69 14.94 13.06
CA ILE A 119 2.66 15.50 12.18
C ILE A 119 1.29 15.10 12.71
N ILE A 120 0.95 15.66 13.87
CA ILE A 120 -0.32 15.51 14.58
C ILE A 120 -0.81 16.93 14.88
N SER A 121 -2.11 17.20 14.75
CA SER A 121 -2.64 18.54 15.07
C SER A 121 -2.36 18.90 16.54
N ALA A 122 -2.11 20.17 16.84
CA ALA A 122 -1.69 20.60 18.18
C ALA A 122 -2.62 20.11 19.30
N ASN A 123 -3.94 20.20 19.10
CA ASN A 123 -4.94 19.75 20.06
C ASN A 123 -4.87 18.23 20.30
N GLN A 124 -4.65 17.44 19.23
CA GLN A 124 -4.53 15.98 19.33
C GLN A 124 -3.18 15.57 19.93
N LEU A 125 -2.12 16.36 19.71
CA LEU A 125 -0.78 16.05 20.20
C LEU A 125 -0.69 16.11 21.72
N ASP A 126 -1.33 17.11 22.34
CA ASP A 126 -1.34 17.23 23.81
C ASP A 126 -2.11 16.07 24.46
N GLU A 127 -3.27 15.71 23.91
CA GLU A 127 -4.05 14.55 24.36
C GLU A 127 -3.28 13.24 24.16
N PHE A 128 -2.62 13.09 23.01
CA PHE A 128 -1.79 11.93 22.69
C PHE A 128 -0.64 11.79 23.70
N ARG A 129 0.12 12.87 23.95
CA ARG A 129 1.20 12.89 24.94
C ARG A 129 0.69 12.61 26.35
N ALA A 130 -0.43 13.19 26.74
CA ALA A 130 -1.05 12.94 28.05
C ALA A 130 -1.42 11.47 28.23
N ARG A 131 -1.94 10.82 27.19
CA ARG A 131 -2.23 9.37 27.18
C ARG A 131 -0.95 8.54 27.30
N LEU A 132 0.09 8.87 26.54
CA LEU A 132 1.35 8.12 26.57
C LEU A 132 2.06 8.20 27.92
N ASN A 133 1.99 9.35 28.60
CA ASN A 133 2.57 9.53 29.93
C ASN A 133 1.92 8.67 31.03
N GLN A 134 0.76 8.06 30.75
CA GLN A 134 0.08 7.14 31.67
C GLN A 134 0.46 5.68 31.45
N LEU A 135 1.27 5.39 30.42
CA LEU A 135 1.67 4.04 30.03
C LEU A 135 3.12 3.76 30.47
N PRO A 136 3.50 2.47 30.64
CA PRO A 136 4.90 2.10 30.76
C PRO A 136 5.73 2.59 29.57
N ASP A 137 6.97 3.00 29.80
CA ASP A 137 7.87 3.57 28.77
C ASP A 137 7.95 2.70 27.51
N GLU A 138 8.06 1.38 27.66
CA GLU A 138 8.12 0.44 26.54
C GLU A 138 6.85 0.46 25.68
N GLU A 139 5.68 0.56 26.31
CA GLU A 139 4.41 0.63 25.62
C GLU A 139 4.21 1.98 24.94
N ALA A 140 4.58 3.07 25.60
CA ALA A 140 4.54 4.41 25.03
C ALA A 140 5.46 4.52 23.80
N GLU A 141 6.66 3.95 23.89
CA GLU A 141 7.65 3.90 22.81
C GLU A 141 7.14 3.10 21.60
N ARG A 142 6.47 1.97 21.87
CA ARG A 142 5.84 1.16 20.83
C ARG A 142 4.76 1.96 20.08
N ILE A 143 3.91 2.70 20.80
CA ILE A 143 2.86 3.51 20.18
C ILE A 143 3.46 4.64 19.35
N TRP A 144 4.51 5.32 19.84
CA TRP A 144 5.23 6.32 19.04
C TRP A 144 5.72 5.75 17.71
N PHE A 145 6.29 4.55 17.74
CA PHE A 145 6.78 3.92 16.53
C PHE A 145 5.64 3.48 15.59
N GLN A 146 4.52 2.99 16.11
CA GLN A 146 3.34 2.71 15.30
C GLN A 146 2.82 3.97 14.58
N GLU A 147 2.74 5.11 15.26
CA GLU A 147 2.31 6.37 14.64
C GLU A 147 3.28 6.84 13.57
N TYR A 148 4.58 6.67 13.77
CA TYR A 148 5.57 6.93 12.73
C TYR A 148 5.37 6.04 11.49
N VAL A 149 5.07 4.76 11.70
CA VAL A 149 4.78 3.82 10.62
C VAL A 149 3.48 4.20 9.91
N ARG A 150 2.41 4.54 10.63
CA ARG A 150 1.16 5.09 10.06
C ARG A 150 1.41 6.38 9.28
N TYR A 151 2.29 7.25 9.74
CA TYR A 151 2.63 8.45 9.01
C TYR A 151 3.41 8.15 7.71
N SER A 152 4.27 7.13 7.73
CA SER A 152 5.21 6.86 6.64
C SER A 152 4.81 5.71 5.71
N HIS A 153 3.78 4.90 6.01
CA HIS A 153 3.48 3.65 5.28
C HIS A 153 3.26 3.86 3.78
N GLY A 154 2.53 4.88 3.35
CA GLY A 154 2.36 5.19 1.92
C GLY A 154 3.70 5.43 1.21
N ARG A 155 4.61 6.19 1.85
CA ARG A 155 5.97 6.41 1.34
C ARG A 155 6.80 5.13 1.38
N ARG A 156 6.65 4.31 2.42
CA ARG A 156 7.35 3.02 2.57
C ARG A 156 6.97 2.08 1.44
N ILE A 157 5.67 1.86 1.20
CA ILE A 157 5.23 0.95 0.15
C ILE A 157 5.67 1.42 -1.24
N ARG A 158 5.62 2.73 -1.52
CA ARG A 158 6.15 3.27 -2.77
C ARG A 158 7.61 2.88 -2.97
N SER A 159 8.46 3.21 -2.00
CA SER A 159 9.88 2.89 -2.06
C SER A 159 10.11 1.38 -2.17
N TRP A 160 9.35 0.56 -1.45
CA TRP A 160 9.48 -0.89 -1.49
C TRP A 160 9.07 -1.51 -2.82
N ILE A 161 7.99 -1.03 -3.45
CA ILE A 161 7.63 -1.42 -4.81
C ILE A 161 8.78 -1.06 -5.74
N GLU A 162 9.26 0.19 -5.73
CA GLU A 162 10.38 0.67 -6.56
C GLU A 162 11.71 -0.05 -6.26
N GLY A 163 11.83 -0.69 -5.10
CA GLY A 163 13.06 -1.35 -4.62
C GLY A 163 14.08 -0.37 -4.03
N LEU A 164 13.66 0.83 -3.66
CA LEU A 164 14.50 1.88 -3.08
C LEU A 164 14.51 1.79 -1.54
N PRO A 165 15.66 2.04 -0.90
CA PRO A 165 15.74 2.08 0.56
C PRO A 165 14.89 3.24 1.13
N THR A 166 14.26 3.01 2.28
CA THR A 166 13.45 4.01 3.01
C THR A 166 14.17 4.64 4.19
N ASP A 167 15.27 4.02 4.60
CA ASP A 167 16.01 4.30 5.82
C ASP A 167 17.51 4.17 5.54
N ALA A 168 18.33 4.84 6.34
CA ALA A 168 19.77 4.93 6.09
C ALA A 168 20.51 3.61 6.37
N GLY A 169 19.94 2.73 7.21
CA GLY A 169 20.54 1.47 7.63
C GLY A 169 19.98 0.22 6.96
N ASP A 170 19.06 0.36 5.99
CA ASP A 170 18.35 -0.74 5.31
C ASP A 170 17.61 -1.67 6.29
N GLU A 171 17.08 -1.11 7.38
CA GLU A 171 16.38 -1.84 8.43
C GLU A 171 15.15 -2.60 7.92
N SER A 172 14.53 -2.09 6.86
CA SER A 172 13.39 -2.68 6.16
C SER A 172 13.79 -3.51 4.92
N GLY A 173 15.09 -3.74 4.70
CA GLY A 173 15.65 -4.32 3.48
C GLY A 173 15.06 -5.68 3.08
N GLU A 174 14.82 -6.58 4.05
CA GLU A 174 14.22 -7.90 3.78
C GLU A 174 12.80 -7.79 3.22
N ILE A 175 11.97 -6.93 3.82
CA ILE A 175 10.58 -6.70 3.39
C ILE A 175 10.59 -6.03 2.00
N ARG A 176 11.45 -5.02 1.83
CA ARG A 176 11.65 -4.32 0.55
C ARG A 176 12.03 -5.30 -0.57
N GLN A 177 12.97 -6.22 -0.32
CA GLN A 177 13.39 -7.20 -1.33
C GLN A 177 12.24 -8.14 -1.69
N LEU A 178 11.51 -8.66 -0.70
CA LEU A 178 10.33 -9.50 -0.93
C LEU A 178 9.29 -8.78 -1.80
N VAL A 179 8.88 -7.56 -1.41
CA VAL A 179 7.87 -6.77 -2.14
C VAL A 179 8.34 -6.44 -3.56
N SER A 180 9.56 -5.91 -3.72
CA SER A 180 10.08 -5.52 -5.04
C SER A 180 10.23 -6.71 -6.00
N SER A 181 10.48 -7.92 -5.48
CA SER A 181 10.63 -9.13 -6.28
C SER A 181 9.32 -9.57 -6.98
N LEU A 182 8.16 -9.26 -6.39
CA LEU A 182 6.84 -9.54 -6.97
C LEU A 182 6.61 -8.77 -8.27
N PHE A 183 7.31 -7.64 -8.45
CA PHE A 183 7.21 -6.75 -9.59
C PHE A 183 8.47 -6.74 -10.47
N ALA A 184 9.35 -7.74 -10.33
CA ALA A 184 10.63 -7.77 -11.04
C ALA A 184 10.51 -7.79 -12.58
N LYS A 185 9.36 -8.25 -13.10
CA LYS A 185 9.07 -8.31 -14.55
C LYS A 185 8.35 -7.07 -15.09
N PHE A 186 7.93 -6.15 -14.22
CA PHE A 186 7.28 -4.93 -14.68
C PHE A 186 8.29 -3.99 -15.33
N ASP A 187 7.85 -3.33 -16.40
CA ASP A 187 8.58 -2.20 -16.96
C ASP A 187 8.75 -1.10 -15.88
N PRO A 188 9.86 -0.36 -15.85
CA PRO A 188 10.09 0.70 -14.87
C PRO A 188 8.98 1.74 -14.78
N ALA A 189 8.31 2.11 -15.87
CA ALA A 189 7.22 3.08 -15.86
C ALA A 189 5.99 2.52 -15.16
N LEU A 190 5.59 1.28 -15.48
CA LEU A 190 4.48 0.59 -14.82
C LEU A 190 4.74 0.42 -13.32
N LYS A 191 5.96 0.00 -12.98
CA LYS A 191 6.39 -0.19 -11.59
C LYS A 191 6.34 1.12 -10.78
N ARG A 192 6.85 2.21 -11.34
CA ARG A 192 6.77 3.56 -10.74
C ARG A 192 5.32 3.99 -10.55
N ASP A 193 4.47 3.81 -11.56
CA ASP A 193 3.10 4.31 -11.50
C ASP A 193 2.24 3.50 -10.52
N LEU A 194 2.44 2.18 -10.43
CA LEU A 194 1.84 1.38 -9.36
C LEU A 194 2.31 1.87 -7.98
N ALA A 195 3.61 2.17 -7.83
CA ALA A 195 4.15 2.67 -6.56
C ALA A 195 3.56 4.04 -6.16
N LEU A 196 3.38 4.95 -7.13
CA LEU A 196 2.69 6.23 -6.93
C LEU A 196 1.22 6.03 -6.57
N LEU A 197 0.55 5.08 -7.22
CA LEU A 197 -0.84 4.75 -6.96
C LEU A 197 -1.01 4.21 -5.54
N CYS A 198 -0.14 3.31 -5.08
CA CYS A 198 -0.15 2.82 -3.70
C CYS A 198 0.13 3.95 -2.69
N GLU A 199 1.01 4.92 -2.98
CA GLU A 199 1.22 6.08 -2.09
C GLU A 199 0.00 7.01 -2.01
N SER A 200 -0.83 7.04 -3.06
CA SER A 200 -1.82 8.09 -3.26
C SER A 200 -2.87 8.22 -2.16
N HIS A 201 -3.18 7.13 -1.43
CA HIS A 201 -4.18 7.12 -0.36
C HIS A 201 -3.76 7.89 0.90
N THR A 202 -2.45 8.12 1.09
CA THR A 202 -1.92 8.87 2.25
C THR A 202 -1.54 10.30 1.93
N ARG A 203 -1.76 10.76 0.69
CA ARG A 203 -1.35 12.09 0.23
C ARG A 203 -2.55 13.01 0.11
N ASP A 204 -2.32 14.32 0.08
CA ASP A 204 -3.36 15.30 -0.23
C ASP A 204 -3.06 16.01 -1.57
N ASP A 205 -3.01 15.21 -2.64
CA ASP A 205 -2.55 15.66 -3.96
C ASP A 205 -3.40 15.14 -5.14
N LEU A 206 -4.64 14.69 -4.92
CA LEU A 206 -5.51 14.24 -6.02
C LEU A 206 -5.77 15.31 -7.08
N ALA A 207 -5.64 16.59 -6.76
CA ALA A 207 -5.82 17.66 -7.74
C ALA A 207 -4.67 17.75 -8.76
N ASP A 208 -3.54 17.05 -8.53
CA ASP A 208 -2.37 17.08 -9.42
C ASP A 208 -2.47 16.04 -10.55
N VAL A 209 -3.11 16.44 -11.65
CA VAL A 209 -3.26 15.61 -12.86
C VAL A 209 -1.95 15.37 -13.63
N GLN A 210 -0.86 16.06 -13.28
CA GLN A 210 0.46 15.77 -13.84
C GLN A 210 1.13 14.60 -13.12
N ARG A 211 0.76 14.38 -11.85
CA ARG A 211 1.21 13.26 -11.05
C ARG A 211 0.50 11.97 -11.43
N TYR A 212 -0.83 12.00 -11.52
CA TYR A 212 -1.63 10.85 -11.93
C TYR A 212 -2.22 11.12 -13.32
N LYS A 213 -1.61 10.55 -14.35
CA LYS A 213 -2.07 10.81 -15.72
C LYS A 213 -3.44 10.19 -15.96
N VAL A 214 -4.33 10.97 -16.56
CA VAL A 214 -5.66 10.52 -16.99
C VAL A 214 -5.63 9.49 -18.12
N SER A 215 -4.50 9.40 -18.83
CA SER A 215 -4.26 8.40 -19.87
C SER A 215 -2.77 8.06 -19.90
N GLN A 216 -2.43 6.87 -19.40
CA GLN A 216 -1.07 6.34 -19.36
C GLN A 216 -1.04 5.00 -20.11
N PRO A 217 -0.48 4.96 -21.34
CA PRO A 217 -0.30 3.71 -22.06
C PRO A 217 0.92 2.95 -21.53
N TYR A 218 0.77 1.65 -21.31
CA TYR A 218 1.87 0.72 -21.05
C TYR A 218 2.15 -0.21 -22.22
N GLY A 219 1.21 -0.31 -23.16
CA GLY A 219 1.30 -1.13 -24.36
C GLY A 219 0.66 -0.45 -25.56
N SER A 220 0.26 -1.24 -26.55
CA SER A 220 -0.30 -0.73 -27.81
C SER A 220 -1.83 -0.76 -27.88
N SER A 221 -2.49 -1.32 -26.87
CA SER A 221 -3.95 -1.47 -26.82
C SER A 221 -4.61 -0.53 -25.79
N GLU A 222 -5.90 -0.26 -25.98
CA GLU A 222 -6.71 0.45 -24.99
C GLU A 222 -6.78 -0.34 -23.66
N GLU A 223 -6.77 -1.67 -23.73
CA GLU A 223 -6.70 -2.57 -22.56
C GLU A 223 -5.42 -2.40 -21.72
N GLU A 224 -4.35 -1.85 -22.31
CA GLU A 224 -3.07 -1.55 -21.67
C GLU A 224 -2.91 -0.06 -21.34
N THR A 225 -3.97 0.73 -21.49
CA THR A 225 -4.00 2.16 -21.14
C THR A 225 -4.79 2.37 -19.87
N VAL A 226 -4.23 3.16 -18.96
CA VAL A 226 -4.76 3.32 -17.59
C VAL A 226 -5.00 4.79 -17.26
N ASN A 227 -6.17 5.08 -16.68
CA ASN A 227 -6.46 6.35 -16.03
C ASN A 227 -6.01 6.32 -14.56
N LEU A 228 -4.75 6.66 -14.31
CA LEU A 228 -4.16 6.65 -12.97
C LEU A 228 -4.87 7.62 -12.02
N GLN A 229 -5.41 8.73 -12.53
CA GLN A 229 -6.15 9.72 -11.75
C GLN A 229 -7.44 9.13 -11.16
N TYR A 230 -8.17 8.39 -11.99
CA TYR A 230 -9.41 7.72 -11.57
C TYR A 230 -9.10 6.66 -10.51
N LEU A 231 -8.06 5.84 -10.73
CA LEU A 231 -7.65 4.83 -9.76
C LEU A 231 -7.20 5.43 -8.43
N ALA A 232 -6.41 6.50 -8.45
CA ALA A 232 -5.97 7.19 -7.25
C ALA A 232 -7.15 7.76 -6.44
N ALA A 233 -8.19 8.24 -7.11
CA ALA A 233 -9.41 8.69 -6.46
C ALA A 233 -10.17 7.53 -5.78
N GLY A 234 -10.23 6.37 -6.43
CA GLY A 234 -10.88 5.16 -5.88
C GLY A 234 -10.16 4.57 -4.66
N LEU A 235 -8.85 4.78 -4.52
CA LEU A 235 -8.08 4.29 -3.36
C LEU A 235 -8.20 5.18 -2.10
N ARG A 236 -8.93 6.31 -2.17
CA ARG A 236 -9.14 7.21 -1.03
C ARG A 236 -10.47 7.02 -0.28
N THR A 237 -11.28 6.06 -0.70
CA THR A 237 -12.61 5.78 -0.13
C THR A 237 -12.59 4.55 0.76
#